data_AF-A0A7S2SIL4-F1
#
_entry.id   AF-A0A7S2SIL4-F1
#
_cell.length_a   1.000
_cell.length_b   1.000
_cell.length_c   1.000
_cell.angle_alpha   90.00
_cell.angle_beta   90.00
_cell.angle_gamma   90.00
#
_symmetry.space_group_name_H-M   'P 1'
#
loop_
_entity.id
_entity.type
_entity.pdbx_description
1 polymer ?
#
loop_
_entity_poly.entity_id
_entity_poly.type
_entity_poly.pdbx_seq_one_letter_code
_entity_poly.pdbx_strand_id
1 'polypeptide(L)'
;DPFERMHGPLPIGNHQPIKIFGPLCYIEKTPFVASLKSIPSAPKVAIPFEVVYSIINKTALHQQLKVALNESEDNNTESISNGILVSGLINGDLQLGPWETKTLVYILLASYAGRMQLPALNVSSVRHSTWIIKTDRQNSPHVFVMP
;
A
#
# COMPACT_ATOMS: atom_id res chain seq x y z
N ASP A 1 43.42 -31.23 -13.52
CA ASP A 1 43.22 -29.82 -13.19
C ASP A 1 42.56 -29.73 -11.81
N PRO A 2 43.21 -29.19 -10.76
CA PRO A 2 42.74 -29.33 -9.38
C PRO A 2 41.48 -28.52 -9.03
N PHE A 3 40.87 -27.82 -10.00
CA PHE A 3 39.74 -26.91 -9.75
C PHE A 3 38.36 -27.43 -10.23
N GLU A 4 38.27 -28.61 -10.84
CA GLU A 4 36.99 -29.16 -11.37
C GLU A 4 36.03 -29.71 -10.30
N ARG A 5 36.38 -29.70 -9.01
CA ARG A 5 35.56 -30.33 -7.94
C ARG A 5 34.88 -29.36 -6.96
N MET A 6 35.03 -28.05 -7.12
CA MET A 6 34.38 -27.07 -6.23
C MET A 6 33.23 -26.38 -6.95
N HIS A 7 32.09 -27.07 -7.06
CA HIS A 7 30.82 -26.42 -7.34
C HIS A 7 30.21 -25.95 -6.02
N GLY A 8 30.55 -24.73 -5.61
CA GLY A 8 30.01 -24.07 -4.44
C GLY A 8 30.24 -22.56 -4.53
N PRO A 9 29.50 -21.74 -3.76
CA PRO A 9 29.75 -20.30 -3.70
C PRO A 9 31.22 -20.05 -3.33
N LEU A 10 31.86 -19.11 -4.04
CA LEU A 10 33.25 -18.71 -3.76
C LEU A 10 33.38 -18.43 -2.26
N PRO A 11 34.36 -18.99 -1.55
CA PRO A 11 34.57 -18.70 -0.13
C PRO A 11 34.88 -17.21 -0.02
N ILE A 12 33.89 -16.44 0.43
CA ILE A 12 34.06 -15.02 0.74
C ILE A 12 35.01 -14.99 1.93
N GLY A 13 36.22 -14.47 1.71
CA GLY A 13 37.20 -14.32 2.77
C GLY A 13 36.62 -13.51 3.93
N ASN A 14 37.15 -13.69 5.14
CA ASN A 14 36.78 -12.92 6.33
C ASN A 14 37.05 -11.43 6.12
N HIS A 15 36.14 -10.73 5.45
CA HIS A 15 36.19 -9.30 5.27
C HIS A 15 35.70 -8.64 6.56
N GLN A 16 36.54 -7.79 7.14
CA GLN A 16 36.12 -7.00 8.30
C GLN A 16 34.96 -6.08 7.89
N PRO A 17 33.88 -6.00 8.68
CA PRO A 17 32.77 -5.11 8.37
C PRO A 17 33.24 -3.67 8.29
N ILE A 18 32.99 -3.03 7.15
CA ILE A 18 33.27 -1.61 6.93
C ILE A 18 32.32 -0.80 7.82
N LYS A 19 32.84 -0.13 8.84
CA LYS A 19 32.09 0.85 9.64
C LYS A 19 32.09 2.18 8.91
N ILE A 20 30.95 2.53 8.34
CA ILE A 20 30.75 3.83 7.69
C ILE A 20 30.33 4.82 8.77
N PHE A 21 31.13 5.87 9.00
CA PHE A 21 30.79 6.95 9.92
C PHE A 21 29.82 7.91 9.23
N GLY A 22 28.53 7.74 9.49
CA GLY A 22 27.47 8.64 9.05
C GLY A 22 27.00 9.58 10.16
N PRO A 23 26.23 10.63 9.82
CA PRO A 23 25.57 11.46 10.83
C PRO A 23 24.67 10.61 11.71
N LEU A 24 24.60 10.96 12.99
CA LEU A 24 23.75 10.28 13.96
C LEU A 24 22.29 10.51 13.60
N CYS A 25 21.59 9.48 13.14
CA CYS A 25 20.16 9.54 12.85
C CYS A 25 19.36 8.96 14.01
N TYR A 26 18.35 9.70 14.48
CA TYR A 26 17.38 9.20 15.44
C TYR A 26 16.23 8.57 14.68
N ILE A 27 16.05 7.25 14.86
CA ILE A 27 14.88 6.54 14.31
C ILE A 27 13.75 6.71 15.33
N GLU A 28 12.85 7.65 15.07
CA GLU A 28 11.65 7.81 15.88
C GLU A 28 10.69 6.62 15.72
N LYS A 29 9.91 6.33 16.76
CA LYS A 29 8.85 5.31 16.68
C LYS A 29 7.79 5.75 15.69
N THR A 30 7.39 4.86 14.79
CA THR A 30 6.39 5.16 13.76
C THR A 30 5.04 5.52 14.41
N PRO A 31 4.48 6.72 14.16
CA PRO A 31 3.26 7.19 14.82
C PRO A 31 2.01 6.43 14.36
N PHE A 32 2.10 5.72 13.24
CA PHE A 32 1.01 4.94 12.68
C PHE A 32 1.48 3.54 12.28
N VAL A 33 0.52 2.62 12.16
CA VAL A 33 0.68 1.34 11.46
C VAL A 33 -0.49 1.20 10.51
N ALA A 34 -0.21 0.84 9.26
CA ALA A 34 -1.24 0.49 8.30
C ALA A 34 -1.01 -0.91 7.75
N SER A 35 -2.10 -1.63 7.50
CA SER A 35 -2.06 -2.97 6.92
C SER A 35 -3.28 -3.19 6.03
N LEU A 36 -3.06 -3.82 4.88
CA LEU A 36 -4.12 -4.40 4.07
C LEU A 36 -4.68 -5.64 4.78
N LYS A 37 -5.96 -5.62 5.14
CA LYS A 37 -6.62 -6.70 5.90
C LYS A 37 -7.21 -7.75 4.99
N SER A 38 -7.96 -7.33 3.98
CA SER A 38 -8.61 -8.27 3.07
C SER A 38 -8.80 -7.68 1.68
N ILE A 39 -8.56 -8.56 0.72
CA ILE A 39 -9.02 -8.47 -0.67
C ILE A 39 -9.52 -9.89 -0.98
N PRO A 40 -10.72 -10.04 -1.58
CA PRO A 40 -11.17 -11.36 -1.99
C PRO A 40 -10.17 -12.01 -2.95
N SER A 41 -9.92 -13.30 -2.76
CA SER A 41 -8.91 -14.03 -3.54
C SER A 41 -9.30 -14.22 -5.01
N ALA A 42 -10.60 -14.25 -5.29
CA ALA A 42 -11.16 -14.47 -6.63
C ALA A 42 -12.46 -13.66 -6.80
N PRO A 43 -12.39 -12.32 -6.89
CA PRO A 43 -13.56 -11.53 -7.24
C PRO A 43 -14.05 -11.89 -8.64
N LYS A 44 -15.34 -11.70 -8.90
CA LYS A 44 -15.95 -12.00 -10.19
C LYS A 44 -16.32 -10.72 -10.94
N VAL A 45 -16.38 -10.82 -12.26
CA VAL A 45 -16.89 -9.73 -13.11
C VAL A 45 -18.32 -9.37 -12.68
N ALA A 46 -18.61 -8.07 -12.66
CA ALA A 46 -19.91 -7.51 -12.30
C ALA A 46 -20.41 -7.87 -10.89
N ILE A 47 -19.55 -8.39 -10.01
CA ILE A 47 -19.85 -8.58 -8.58
C ILE A 47 -19.04 -7.58 -7.75
N PRO A 48 -19.68 -6.68 -6.99
CA PRO A 48 -18.97 -5.76 -6.10
C PRO A 48 -18.17 -6.53 -5.04
N PHE A 49 -16.97 -6.05 -4.73
CA PHE A 49 -16.14 -6.63 -3.70
C PHE A 49 -15.40 -5.57 -2.89
N GLU A 50 -15.17 -5.86 -1.61
CA GLU A 50 -14.57 -4.92 -0.67
C GLU A 50 -13.04 -5.06 -0.62
N VAL A 51 -12.36 -3.93 -0.52
CA VAL A 51 -10.96 -3.84 -0.14
C VAL A 51 -10.86 -3.13 1.20
N VAL A 52 -10.19 -3.78 2.16
CA VAL A 52 -10.21 -3.36 3.57
C VAL A 52 -8.79 -3.07 4.05
N TYR A 53 -8.56 -1.84 4.49
CA TYR A 53 -7.34 -1.41 5.16
C TYR A 53 -7.60 -1.15 6.64
N SER A 54 -6.62 -1.44 7.48
CA SER A 54 -6.63 -1.10 8.90
C SER A 54 -5.50 -0.12 9.19
N ILE A 55 -5.83 0.96 9.89
CA ILE A 55 -4.91 2.01 10.29
C ILE A 55 -4.99 2.15 11.80
N ILE A 56 -3.85 2.09 12.46
CA ILE A 56 -3.69 2.17 13.91
C ILE A 56 -2.91 3.44 14.23
N ASN A 57 -3.46 4.29 15.09
CA ASN A 57 -2.74 5.40 15.70
C ASN A 57 -1.96 4.87 16.91
N LYS A 58 -0.63 5.09 16.93
CA LYS A 58 0.24 4.73 18.07
C LYS A 58 0.61 5.93 18.93
N THR A 59 -0.15 7.02 18.82
CA THR A 59 0.08 8.24 19.60
C THR A 59 -1.03 8.42 20.62
N ALA A 60 -0.71 9.14 21.69
CA ALA A 60 -1.68 9.53 22.73
C ALA A 60 -2.59 10.70 22.29
N LEU A 61 -2.52 11.10 21.02
CA LEU A 61 -3.12 12.32 20.50
C LEU A 61 -4.10 11.99 19.40
N HIS A 62 -5.13 12.81 19.28
CA HIS A 62 -6.08 12.72 18.17
C HIS A 62 -5.39 13.17 16.87
N GLN A 63 -5.64 12.46 15.78
CA GLN A 63 -4.97 12.63 14.50
C GLN A 63 -6.00 12.75 13.39
N GLN A 64 -5.86 13.79 12.57
CA GLN A 64 -6.62 13.95 11.33
C GLN A 64 -5.78 13.42 10.17
N LEU A 65 -6.35 12.45 9.46
CA LEU A 65 -5.76 11.84 8.28
C LEU A 65 -6.50 12.31 7.03
N LYS A 66 -5.77 12.57 5.95
CA LYS A 66 -6.34 12.80 4.63
C LYS A 66 -6.27 11.53 3.81
N VAL A 67 -7.40 11.14 3.26
CA VAL A 67 -7.57 9.98 2.38
C VAL A 67 -7.78 10.50 0.97
N ALA A 68 -7.01 9.97 0.03
CA ALA A 68 -7.20 10.17 -1.39
C ALA A 68 -7.04 8.84 -2.13
N LEU A 69 -8.08 8.42 -2.82
CA LEU A 69 -8.12 7.27 -3.69
C LEU A 69 -8.08 7.79 -5.12
N ASN A 70 -6.92 7.68 -5.74
CA ASN A 70 -6.75 8.16 -7.10
C ASN A 70 -7.27 7.09 -8.05
N GLU A 71 -8.42 7.37 -8.65
CA GLU A 71 -8.82 6.77 -9.91
C GLU A 71 -7.83 7.22 -10.99
N SER A 72 -7.63 6.39 -12.01
CA SER A 72 -6.66 6.64 -13.07
C SER A 72 -7.01 7.90 -13.88
N GLU A 73 -6.59 9.08 -13.42
CA GLU A 73 -6.70 10.33 -14.18
C GLU A 73 -5.65 10.34 -15.30
N ASP A 74 -6.08 10.05 -16.53
CA ASP A 74 -5.62 10.80 -17.69
C ASP A 74 -6.70 11.84 -18.00
N ASN A 75 -6.33 13.09 -17.78
CA ASN A 75 -7.21 14.25 -17.59
C ASN A 75 -7.87 14.79 -18.88
N ASN A 76 -8.35 13.97 -19.82
CA ASN A 76 -9.07 14.56 -20.98
C ASN A 76 -10.03 13.70 -21.82
N THR A 77 -10.48 12.55 -21.34
CA THR A 77 -11.54 11.80 -22.03
C THR A 77 -12.21 10.90 -21.01
N GLU A 78 -13.51 10.63 -21.17
CA GLU A 78 -14.32 9.65 -20.44
C GLU A 78 -13.70 8.24 -20.49
N SER A 79 -12.55 8.06 -19.84
CA SER A 79 -11.84 6.81 -19.79
C SER A 79 -12.36 6.06 -18.59
N ILE A 80 -13.23 5.09 -18.88
CA ILE A 80 -13.58 3.99 -17.99
C ILE A 80 -12.27 3.48 -17.39
N SER A 81 -12.06 3.81 -16.12
CA SER A 81 -10.94 3.49 -15.24
C SER A 81 -10.51 2.03 -15.32
N ASN A 82 -9.71 1.60 -16.31
CA ASN A 82 -9.23 0.22 -16.46
C ASN A 82 -10.29 -0.87 -16.14
N GLY A 83 -11.57 -0.62 -16.45
CA GLY A 83 -12.70 -1.48 -16.11
C GLY A 83 -12.99 -1.72 -14.63
N ILE A 84 -12.71 -0.75 -13.75
CA ILE A 84 -13.03 -0.81 -12.33
C ILE A 84 -13.87 0.39 -11.95
N LEU A 85 -15.09 0.15 -11.45
CA LEU A 85 -15.84 1.19 -10.76
C LEU A 85 -15.52 1.14 -9.28
N VAL A 86 -15.33 2.30 -8.67
CA VAL A 86 -15.05 2.43 -7.24
C VAL A 86 -16.23 3.08 -6.54
N SER A 87 -16.52 2.63 -5.32
CA SER A 87 -17.52 3.23 -4.45
C SER A 87 -17.02 3.24 -3.00
N GLY A 88 -17.33 4.30 -2.25
CA GLY A 88 -16.92 4.46 -0.86
C GLY A 88 -16.17 5.77 -0.61
N LEU A 89 -15.30 5.78 0.41
CA LEU A 89 -14.51 6.96 0.75
C LEU A 89 -13.37 7.17 -0.26
N ILE A 90 -13.65 7.92 -1.33
CA ILE A 90 -12.69 8.23 -2.39
C ILE A 90 -11.77 9.37 -1.96
N ASN A 91 -12.33 10.48 -1.51
CA ASN A 91 -11.57 11.60 -0.95
C ASN A 91 -12.24 12.06 0.35
N GLY A 92 -11.46 12.25 1.41
CA GLY A 92 -12.02 12.75 2.65
C GLY A 92 -11.05 12.77 3.82
N ASP A 93 -11.59 13.23 4.95
CA ASP A 93 -10.86 13.27 6.21
C ASP A 93 -11.29 12.13 7.12
N LEU A 94 -10.30 11.44 7.70
CA LEU A 94 -10.50 10.39 8.68
C LEU A 94 -9.90 10.83 10.01
N GLN A 95 -10.72 10.91 11.04
CA GLN A 95 -10.28 11.21 12.40
C GLN A 95 -9.90 9.91 13.12
N LEU A 96 -8.71 9.83 13.71
CA LEU A 96 -8.28 8.75 14.60
C LEU A 96 -8.01 9.29 16.00
N GLY A 97 -8.68 8.73 16.99
CA GLY A 97 -8.42 8.94 18.40
C GLY A 97 -7.10 8.33 18.87
N PRO A 98 -6.68 8.66 20.10
CA PRO A 98 -5.50 8.08 20.74
C PRO A 98 -5.57 6.56 20.77
N TRP A 99 -4.51 5.87 20.31
CA TRP A 99 -4.44 4.40 20.31
C TRP A 99 -5.56 3.69 19.52
N GLU A 100 -6.34 4.42 18.74
CA GLU A 100 -7.49 3.89 18.00
C GLU A 100 -7.03 3.12 16.76
N THR A 101 -7.75 2.06 16.44
CA THR A 101 -7.69 1.38 15.15
C THR A 101 -8.95 1.70 14.36
N LYS A 102 -8.80 2.23 13.15
CA LYS A 102 -9.90 2.40 12.20
C LYS A 102 -9.71 1.55 10.96
N THR A 103 -10.85 1.15 10.41
CA THR A 103 -10.91 0.39 9.18
C THR A 103 -11.40 1.31 8.07
N LEU A 104 -10.64 1.34 6.98
CA LEU A 104 -11.01 2.03 5.75
C LEU A 104 -11.43 0.97 4.73
N VAL A 105 -12.64 1.12 4.20
CA VAL A 105 -13.24 0.19 3.25
C VAL A 105 -13.65 0.96 2.00
N TYR A 106 -13.33 0.40 0.84
CA TYR A 106 -13.90 0.81 -0.43
C TYR A 106 -14.33 -0.42 -1.22
N ILE A 107 -15.39 -0.24 -2.00
CA ILE A 107 -16.01 -1.28 -2.82
C ILE A 107 -15.55 -1.07 -4.26
N LEU A 108 -15.19 -2.16 -4.91
CA LEU A 108 -14.81 -2.20 -6.32
C LEU A 108 -15.76 -3.08 -7.11
N LEU A 109 -16.04 -2.69 -8.34
CA LEU A 109 -16.77 -3.49 -9.32
C LEU A 109 -15.90 -3.65 -10.57
N ALA A 110 -15.52 -4.88 -10.89
CA ALA A 110 -14.77 -5.18 -12.10
C ALA A 110 -15.71 -5.35 -13.30
N SER A 111 -15.37 -4.78 -14.45
CA SER A 111 -16.14 -4.91 -15.70
C SER A 111 -15.62 -5.98 -16.65
N TYR A 112 -14.41 -6.50 -16.45
CA TYR A 112 -13.83 -7.60 -17.22
C TYR A 112 -12.99 -8.54 -16.35
N ALA A 113 -12.79 -9.77 -16.85
CA ALA A 113 -11.99 -10.79 -16.19
C ALA A 113 -10.51 -10.65 -16.56
N GLY A 114 -9.61 -10.97 -15.62
CA GLY A 114 -8.17 -10.93 -15.84
C GLY A 114 -7.39 -10.25 -14.70
N ARG A 115 -6.13 -9.96 -14.97
CA ARG A 115 -5.26 -9.24 -14.03
C ARG A 115 -5.61 -7.75 -14.06
N MET A 116 -5.97 -7.22 -12.91
CA MET A 116 -6.49 -5.88 -12.77
C MET A 116 -5.75 -5.14 -11.65
N GLN A 117 -5.41 -3.89 -11.91
CA GLN A 117 -4.64 -3.07 -10.97
C GLN A 117 -5.59 -2.31 -10.05
N LEU A 118 -5.37 -2.39 -8.73
CA LEU A 118 -6.20 -1.66 -7.78
C LEU A 118 -5.92 -0.15 -7.82
N PRO A 119 -6.94 0.70 -7.57
CA PRO A 119 -6.76 2.15 -7.46
C PRO A 119 -5.73 2.51 -6.38
N ALA A 120 -5.00 3.60 -6.62
CA ALA A 120 -3.93 4.03 -5.74
C ALA A 120 -4.51 4.71 -4.49
N LEU A 121 -4.47 4.01 -3.35
CA LEU A 121 -4.85 4.56 -2.05
C LEU A 121 -3.68 5.30 -1.40
N ASN A 122 -3.91 6.57 -1.08
CA ASN A 122 -3.00 7.43 -0.38
C ASN A 122 -3.64 7.94 0.92
N VAL A 123 -2.97 7.70 2.04
CA VAL A 123 -3.39 8.20 3.36
C VAL A 123 -2.22 8.95 3.98
N SER A 124 -2.45 10.19 4.38
CA SER A 124 -1.44 11.05 4.99
C SER A 124 -1.89 11.60 6.33
N SER A 125 -0.94 11.79 7.25
CA SER A 125 -1.16 12.54 8.48
C SER A 125 -0.81 14.01 8.24
N VAL A 126 -1.78 14.90 8.44
CA VAL A 126 -1.55 16.35 8.30
C VAL A 126 -0.53 16.83 9.33
N ARG A 127 -0.67 16.35 10.57
CA ARG A 127 0.14 16.76 11.71
C ARG A 127 1.61 16.35 11.60
N HIS A 128 1.85 15.11 11.20
CA HIS A 128 3.21 14.58 11.07
C HIS A 128 3.80 14.81 9.67
N SER A 129 3.05 15.45 8.77
CA SER A 129 3.42 15.69 7.36
C SER A 129 4.02 14.46 6.69
N THR A 130 3.42 13.29 6.95
CA THR A 130 3.95 12.00 6.52
C THR A 130 2.88 11.12 5.90
N TRP A 131 3.30 10.20 5.03
CA TRP A 131 2.43 9.20 4.44
C TRP A 131 2.30 7.99 5.37
N ILE A 132 1.07 7.57 5.58
CA ILE A 132 0.73 6.34 6.31
C ILE A 132 0.57 5.20 5.31
N ILE A 133 -0.13 5.47 4.21
CA ILE A 133 -0.24 4.59 3.04
C ILE A 133 0.14 5.45 1.85
N LYS A 134 1.13 5.04 1.08
CA LYS A 134 1.46 5.67 -0.19
C LYS A 134 1.53 4.58 -1.23
N THR A 135 0.53 4.54 -2.08
CA THR A 135 0.47 3.62 -3.21
C THR A 135 0.61 4.45 -4.46
N ASP A 136 1.62 4.14 -5.28
CA ASP A 136 1.75 4.73 -6.61
C ASP A 136 1.24 3.76 -7.68
N ARG A 137 1.17 4.22 -8.93
CA ARG A 137 0.72 3.40 -10.06
C ARG A 137 1.67 2.24 -10.39
N GLN A 138 2.89 2.20 -9.87
CA GLN A 138 3.82 1.09 -10.14
C GLN A 138 3.77 0.03 -9.04
N ASN A 139 3.42 0.44 -7.82
CA ASN A 139 3.42 -0.35 -6.61
C ASN A 139 2.00 -0.71 -6.14
N SER A 140 0.95 -0.35 -6.90
CA SER A 140 -0.40 -0.71 -6.49
C SER A 140 -0.67 -2.21 -6.65
N PRO A 141 -1.38 -2.80 -5.67
CA PRO A 141 -1.66 -4.22 -5.67
C PRO A 141 -2.49 -4.62 -6.90
N HIS A 142 -2.28 -5.84 -7.37
CA HIS A 142 -3.04 -6.42 -8.47
C HIS A 142 -3.95 -7.52 -7.94
N VAL A 143 -5.10 -7.68 -8.58
CA VAL A 143 -6.09 -8.72 -8.29
C VAL A 143 -6.45 -9.45 -9.57
N PHE A 144 -6.71 -10.75 -9.48
CA PHE A 144 -7.15 -11.56 -10.60
C PHE A 144 -8.66 -11.76 -10.51
N VAL A 145 -9.38 -11.13 -11.44
CA VAL A 145 -10.84 -11.20 -11.54
C VAL A 145 -11.22 -12.40 -12.38
N MET A 146 -12.11 -13.24 -11.86
CA MET A 146 -12.68 -14.39 -12.53
C MET A 146 -13.91 -13.99 -13.35
N PRO A 147 -14.23 -14.70 -14.45
CA PRO A 147 -15.49 -14.52 -15.18
C PRO A 147 -16.74 -14.61 -14.29
#